data_AF-A0A1I2AX59-F1
#
_entry.id   AF-A0A1I2AX59-F1
#
_cell.length_a   1.000
_cell.length_b   1.000
_cell.length_c   1.000
_cell.angle_alpha   90.00
_cell.angle_beta   90.00
_cell.angle_gamma   90.00
#
_symmetry.space_group_name_H-M   'P 1'
#
loop_
_entity.id
_entity.type
_entity.pdbx_description
1 polymer ?
#
loop_
_entity_poly.entity_id
_entity_poly.type
_entity_poly.pdbx_seq_one_letter_code
_entity_poly.pdbx_strand_id
1 'polypeptide(L)'
;MTWYGKHLGLKTDQYGVTFWWKDKVDNDCSTQWSPFVEDTTYFAPSEKQLMQNFRVCDLENLLKKLSDEGVTIVGDMQSNEYGKFGYILDSESV
;
A
#
# COMPACT_ATOMS: atom_id res chain seq x y z
N MET A 1 7.08 5.04 16.26
CA MET A 1 7.53 3.63 16.30
C MET A 1 7.89 3.12 17.69
N THR A 2 8.69 3.85 18.47
CA THR A 2 9.11 3.43 19.82
C THR A 2 7.98 3.00 20.75
N TRP A 3 6.82 3.67 20.68
CA TRP A 3 5.64 3.30 21.46
C TRP A 3 5.18 1.86 21.16
N TYR A 4 5.05 1.49 19.87
CA TYR A 4 4.62 0.16 19.45
C TYR A 4 5.63 -0.93 19.84
N GLY A 5 6.92 -0.65 19.67
CA GLY A 5 7.97 -1.56 20.13
C GLY A 5 7.95 -1.77 21.65
N LYS A 6 7.80 -0.68 22.42
CA LYS A 6 7.80 -0.71 23.88
C LYS A 6 6.55 -1.40 24.46
N HIS A 7 5.38 -1.10 23.93
CA HIS A 7 4.10 -1.50 24.54
C HIS A 7 3.52 -2.79 23.94
N LEU A 8 3.80 -3.08 22.68
CA LEU A 8 3.26 -4.25 21.97
C LEU A 8 4.34 -5.27 21.57
N GLY A 9 5.62 -4.96 21.82
CA GLY A 9 6.73 -5.85 21.45
C GLY A 9 6.95 -5.98 19.95
N LEU A 10 6.39 -5.07 19.15
CA LEU A 10 6.51 -5.13 17.69
C LEU A 10 7.93 -4.77 17.25
N LYS A 11 8.47 -5.55 16.33
CA LYS A 11 9.75 -5.26 15.67
C LYS A 11 9.53 -4.16 14.64
N THR A 12 9.66 -2.92 15.07
CA THR A 12 9.48 -1.74 14.23
C THR A 12 10.81 -1.24 13.67
N ASP A 13 10.83 -0.77 12.43
CA ASP A 13 11.92 0.04 11.86
C ASP A 13 11.42 1.42 11.41
N GLN A 14 12.21 2.15 10.61
CA GLN A 14 11.83 3.45 10.07
C GLN A 14 10.65 3.39 9.08
N TYR A 15 10.39 2.21 8.51
CA TYR A 15 9.29 1.95 7.58
C TYR A 15 8.08 1.31 8.27
N GLY A 16 8.17 1.00 9.57
CA GLY A 16 7.07 0.48 10.37
C GLY A 16 7.23 -0.98 10.73
N VAL A 17 6.16 -1.78 10.56
CA VAL A 17 6.14 -3.19 10.95
C VAL A 17 5.63 -4.03 9.79
N THR A 18 6.42 -5.05 9.43
CA THR A 18 5.98 -6.10 8.52
C THR A 18 5.50 -7.31 9.33
N PHE A 19 4.24 -7.68 9.15
CA PHE A 19 3.69 -8.94 9.65
C PHE A 19 3.80 -9.99 8.56
N TRP A 20 4.59 -11.04 8.78
CA TRP A 20 4.71 -12.17 7.86
C TRP A 20 3.71 -13.26 8.20
N TRP A 21 3.02 -13.80 7.19
CA TRP A 21 2.00 -14.81 7.37
C TRP A 21 1.88 -15.70 6.13
N LYS A 22 1.15 -16.81 6.26
CA LYS A 22 0.86 -17.76 5.18
C LYS A 22 -0.62 -17.69 4.82
N ASP A 23 -0.94 -17.69 3.54
CA ASP A 23 -2.33 -17.81 3.10
C ASP A 23 -2.88 -19.24 3.32
N LYS A 24 -4.13 -19.47 2.90
CA LYS A 24 -4.81 -20.77 3.06
C LYS A 24 -4.17 -21.92 2.27
N VAL A 25 -3.27 -21.62 1.33
CA VAL A 25 -2.58 -22.59 0.48
C VAL A 25 -1.05 -22.52 0.66
N ASP A 26 -0.60 -21.95 1.77
CA ASP A 26 0.80 -21.88 2.23
C ASP A 26 1.75 -20.96 1.42
N ASN A 27 1.20 -19.97 0.70
CA ASN A 27 2.04 -18.94 0.06
C ASN A 27 2.54 -17.90 1.06
N ASP A 28 3.77 -17.39 0.84
CA ASP A 28 4.35 -16.31 1.64
C ASP A 28 3.64 -14.97 1.40
N CYS A 29 3.05 -14.46 2.47
CA CYS A 29 2.31 -13.21 2.50
C CYS A 29 2.88 -12.25 3.55
N SER A 30 2.59 -10.98 3.37
CA SER A 30 2.92 -9.96 4.36
C SER A 30 1.89 -8.86 4.40
N THR A 31 1.76 -8.25 5.58
CA THR A 31 1.02 -7.01 5.78
C THR A 31 2.01 -5.99 6.30
N GLN A 32 2.19 -4.90 5.55
CA GLN A 32 3.01 -3.78 5.98
C GLN A 32 2.13 -2.75 6.68
N TRP A 33 2.51 -2.38 7.89
CA TRP A 33 1.88 -1.28 8.61
C TRP A 33 2.88 -0.14 8.84
N SER A 34 2.58 1.00 8.23
CA SER A 34 3.46 2.16 8.16
C SER A 34 2.64 3.43 8.44
N PRO A 35 2.76 4.03 9.63
CA PRO A 35 2.23 5.36 9.90
C PRO A 35 3.05 6.40 9.15
N PHE A 36 2.37 7.41 8.63
CA PHE A 36 2.99 8.58 8.03
C PHE A 36 3.18 9.68 9.08
N VAL A 37 4.06 10.64 8.77
CA VAL A 37 4.14 11.88 9.54
C VAL A 37 2.86 12.70 9.34
N GLU A 38 2.48 13.46 10.36
CA GLU A 38 1.20 14.18 10.42
C GLU A 38 1.02 15.19 9.28
N ASP A 39 2.11 15.79 8.81
CA ASP A 39 2.15 16.81 7.76
C ASP A 39 2.46 16.23 6.36
N THR A 40 2.30 14.92 6.16
CA THR A 40 2.57 14.31 4.86
C THR A 40 1.59 14.79 3.78
N THR A 41 2.11 14.99 2.58
CA THR A 41 1.31 15.20 1.37
C THR A 41 1.15 13.93 0.53
N TYR A 42 1.62 12.78 1.05
CA TYR A 42 1.71 11.53 0.31
C TYR A 42 0.35 10.98 -0.16
N PHE A 43 -0.72 11.28 0.56
CA PHE A 43 -2.07 10.85 0.20
C PHE A 43 -2.70 11.68 -0.91
N ALA A 44 -2.12 12.82 -1.28
CA ALA A 44 -2.69 13.67 -2.32
C ALA A 44 -2.87 12.89 -3.64
N PRO A 45 -4.02 13.05 -4.34
CA PRO A 45 -5.07 14.04 -4.11
C PRO A 45 -6.17 13.62 -3.11
N SER A 46 -6.03 12.47 -2.44
CA SER A 46 -6.97 12.04 -1.40
C SER A 46 -6.86 12.92 -0.15
N GLU A 47 -8.01 13.17 0.48
CA GLU A 47 -8.12 13.78 1.82
C GLU A 47 -8.16 12.73 2.94
N LYS A 48 -8.08 11.43 2.58
CA LYS A 48 -8.10 10.34 3.55
C LYS A 48 -6.72 10.19 4.19
N GLN A 49 -6.72 9.74 5.44
CA GLN A 49 -5.51 9.57 6.25
C GLN A 49 -4.96 8.13 6.22
N LEU A 50 -5.35 7.35 5.21
CA LEU A 50 -4.95 5.96 5.05
C LEU A 50 -4.84 5.63 3.56
N MET A 51 -3.99 4.66 3.26
CA MET A 51 -3.83 4.06 1.93
C MET A 51 -3.74 2.55 2.12
N GLN A 52 -4.32 1.78 1.20
CA GLN A 52 -4.21 0.33 1.19
C GLN A 52 -3.47 -0.15 -0.05
N ASN A 53 -2.47 -1.00 0.16
CA ASN A 53 -1.69 -1.61 -0.91
C ASN A 53 -2.14 -3.05 -1.14
N PHE A 54 -2.37 -3.42 -2.39
CA PHE A 54 -2.70 -4.77 -2.81
C PHE A 54 -1.59 -5.34 -3.68
N ARG A 55 -1.16 -6.57 -3.39
CA ARG A 55 -0.29 -7.34 -4.30
C ARG A 55 -1.17 -8.01 -5.34
N VAL A 56 -0.85 -7.79 -6.60
CA VAL A 56 -1.59 -8.34 -7.74
C VAL A 56 -0.65 -9.06 -8.68
N CYS A 57 -1.15 -10.05 -9.39
CA CYS A 57 -0.35 -10.87 -10.31
C CYS A 57 0.07 -10.09 -11.56
N ASP A 58 -0.80 -9.21 -12.06
CA ASP A 58 -0.57 -8.41 -13.27
C ASP A 58 -1.11 -6.99 -13.06
N LEU A 59 -0.22 -6.09 -12.64
CA LEU A 59 -0.57 -4.70 -12.37
C LEU A 59 -0.90 -3.93 -13.65
N GLU A 60 -0.23 -4.20 -14.76
CA GLU A 60 -0.45 -3.46 -16.02
C GLU A 60 -1.85 -3.74 -16.57
N ASN A 61 -2.22 -5.01 -16.64
CA ASN A 61 -3.54 -5.39 -17.11
C ASN A 61 -4.65 -4.89 -16.14
N LEU A 62 -4.38 -4.91 -14.83
CA LEU A 62 -5.33 -4.38 -13.85
C LEU A 62 -5.55 -2.87 -14.04
N LEU A 63 -4.49 -2.07 -14.12
CA LEU A 63 -4.61 -0.62 -14.31
C LEU A 63 -5.33 -0.28 -15.60
N LYS A 64 -5.06 -1.01 -16.68
CA LYS A 64 -5.79 -0.84 -17.96
C LYS A 64 -7.29 -1.11 -17.77
N LYS A 65 -7.65 -2.24 -17.16
CA LYS A 65 -9.05 -2.60 -16.91
C LYS A 65 -9.76 -1.56 -16.04
N LEU A 66 -9.12 -1.10 -14.97
CA LEU A 66 -9.68 -0.09 -14.06
C LEU A 66 -9.87 1.25 -14.78
N SER A 67 -8.93 1.64 -15.64
CA SER A 67 -9.08 2.82 -16.49
C SER A 67 -10.26 2.68 -17.47
N ASP A 68 -10.44 1.52 -18.10
CA ASP A 68 -11.57 1.25 -19.00
C ASP A 68 -12.92 1.29 -18.25
N GLU A 69 -12.92 0.96 -16.94
CA GLU A 69 -14.08 1.04 -16.04
C GLU A 69 -14.30 2.45 -15.45
N GLY A 70 -13.44 3.42 -15.76
CA GLY A 70 -13.56 4.81 -15.31
C GLY A 70 -12.99 5.10 -13.92
N VAL A 71 -12.19 4.18 -13.36
CA VAL A 71 -11.47 4.40 -12.10
C VAL A 71 -10.35 5.42 -12.32
N THR A 72 -10.16 6.32 -11.35
CA THR A 72 -9.12 7.35 -11.44
C THR A 72 -7.76 6.75 -11.13
N ILE A 73 -6.86 6.76 -12.12
CA ILE A 73 -5.45 6.39 -11.94
C ILE A 73 -4.65 7.65 -11.58
N VAL A 74 -3.82 7.57 -10.54
CA VAL A 74 -3.02 8.69 -10.04
C VAL A 74 -1.58 8.56 -10.51
N GLY A 75 -1.16 9.48 -11.38
CA GLY A 75 0.20 9.51 -11.93
C GLY A 75 0.51 8.32 -12.83
N ASP A 76 1.80 8.14 -13.14
CA ASP A 76 2.29 7.03 -13.95
C ASP A 76 2.63 5.82 -13.07
N MET A 77 2.44 4.62 -13.63
CA MET A 77 2.92 3.39 -13.00
C MET A 77 4.45 3.47 -12.84
N GLN A 78 4.92 3.27 -11.62
CA GLN A 78 6.33 3.25 -11.29
C GLN A 78 6.87 1.83 -11.49
N SER A 79 8.01 1.71 -12.17
CA SER A 79 8.71 0.44 -12.34
C SER A 79 10.13 0.59 -11.83
N ASN A 80 10.53 -0.26 -10.89
CA ASN A 80 11.84 -0.25 -10.25
C ASN A 80 12.33 -1.68 -10.02
N GLU A 81 13.57 -1.85 -9.55
CA GLU A 81 14.21 -3.17 -9.40
C GLU A 81 13.46 -4.10 -8.43
N TYR A 82 12.65 -3.52 -7.53
CA TYR A 82 11.90 -4.24 -6.50
C TYR A 82 10.43 -4.52 -6.89
N GLY A 83 9.97 -4.03 -8.05
CA GLY A 83 8.60 -4.30 -8.52
C GLY A 83 7.99 -3.17 -9.34
N LYS A 84 6.66 -3.20 -9.44
CA LYS A 84 5.84 -2.16 -10.07
C LYS A 84 4.80 -1.67 -9.09
N PHE A 85 4.54 -0.37 -9.11
CA PHE A 85 3.57 0.29 -8.24
C PHE A 85 2.65 1.17 -9.08
N GLY A 86 1.36 1.12 -8.78
CA GLY A 86 0.33 1.93 -9.40
C GLY A 86 -0.62 2.42 -8.32
N TYR A 87 -1.11 3.63 -8.50
CA TYR A 87 -1.97 4.30 -7.53
C TYR A 87 -3.31 4.58 -8.20
N ILE A 88 -4.39 4.29 -7.48
CA ILE A 88 -5.76 4.54 -7.92
C ILE A 88 -6.50 5.24 -6.78
N LEU A 89 -7.57 5.94 -7.12
CA LEU A 89 -8.58 6.36 -6.14
C LEU A 89 -9.80 5.45 -6.28
N ASP A 90 -10.27 4.92 -5.17
CA ASP A 90 -11.52 4.17 -5.16
C ASP A 90 -12.76 5.10 -5.20
N SER A 91 -13.97 4.53 -5.08
CA SER A 91 -15.21 5.31 -5.08
C SER A 91 -15.37 6.27 -3.89
N GLU A 92 -14.60 6.05 -2.81
CA GLU A 92 -14.55 6.92 -1.64
C GLU A 92 -13.31 7.84 -1.65
N SER A 93 -12.56 7.83 -2.76
CA SER A 93 -11.29 8.51 -2.95
C SER A 93 -10.22 8.12 -1.94
N VAL A 94 -10.22 6.87 -1.47
CA VAL A 94 -9.12 6.28 -0.67
C VAL A 94 -7.96 5.91 -1.58
#